data_AF-A0A3T1AY60-F1
#
_entry.id   AF-A0A3T1AY60-F1
#
_cell.length_a   1.000
_cell.length_b   1.000
_cell.length_c   1.000
_cell.angle_alpha   90.00
_cell.angle_beta   90.00
_cell.angle_gamma   90.00
#
_symmetry.space_group_name_H-M   'P 1'
#
loop_
_entity.id
_entity.type
_entity.pdbx_description
1 polymer ?
#
loop_
_entity_poly.entity_id
_entity_poly.type
_entity_poly.pdbx_seq_one_letter_code
_entity_poly.pdbx_strand_id
1 'polypeptide(L)'
;MYVLRKVLCTAGLHVGQWSLPGARCESVRVCDVCGKTDEKVHHTWGEFTCIAADQCRQERRCQRCGTTDARTMHDWDLWRYANWEYNAPQFRECRRCHEKEKTRATMH
;
A
#
# COMPACT_ATOMS: atom_id res chain seq x y z
N MET A 1 0.32 -37.79 -10.02
CA MET A 1 0.24 -36.30 -10.09
C MET A 1 1.35 -35.63 -10.93
N TYR A 2 2.32 -36.36 -11.51
CA TYR A 2 3.44 -35.76 -12.27
C TYR A 2 3.02 -35.11 -13.61
N VAL A 3 2.06 -35.71 -14.32
CA VAL A 3 1.54 -35.20 -15.60
C VAL A 3 0.92 -33.81 -15.45
N LEU A 4 0.11 -33.60 -14.40
CA LEU A 4 -0.48 -32.30 -14.09
C LEU A 4 0.60 -31.22 -13.88
N ARG A 5 1.67 -31.54 -13.13
CA ARG A 5 2.78 -30.61 -12.88
C ARG A 5 3.51 -30.20 -14.17
N LYS A 6 3.67 -31.12 -15.13
CA LYS A 6 4.22 -30.80 -16.45
C LYS A 6 3.32 -29.88 -17.26
N VAL A 7 2.00 -30.15 -17.31
CA VAL A 7 1.03 -29.29 -18.02
C VAL A 7 1.05 -27.87 -17.46
N LEU A 8 1.02 -27.73 -16.14
CA LEU A 8 1.11 -26.43 -15.47
C LEU A 8 2.43 -25.71 -15.78
N CYS A 9 3.56 -26.43 -15.75
CA CYS A 9 4.87 -25.88 -16.10
C CYS A 9 4.91 -25.34 -17.55
N THR A 10 4.35 -26.06 -18.51
CA THR A 10 4.27 -25.62 -19.91
C THR A 10 3.40 -24.38 -20.07
N ALA A 11 2.36 -24.22 -19.23
CA ALA A 11 1.51 -23.05 -19.16
C ALA A 11 2.11 -21.86 -18.35
N GLY A 12 3.35 -21.97 -17.87
CA GLY A 12 4.02 -20.92 -17.06
C GLY A 12 3.64 -20.92 -15.58
N LEU A 13 2.82 -21.87 -15.13
CA LEU A 13 2.45 -22.06 -13.73
C LEU A 13 3.44 -23.02 -13.06
N HIS A 14 4.59 -22.47 -12.69
CA HIS A 14 5.65 -23.25 -12.03
C HIS A 14 5.23 -23.68 -10.62
N VAL A 15 5.54 -24.94 -10.30
CA VAL A 15 5.29 -25.56 -8.99
C VAL A 15 6.62 -25.80 -8.29
N GLY A 16 6.68 -25.51 -7.00
CA GLY A 16 7.87 -25.61 -6.16
C GLY A 16 7.62 -24.92 -4.84
N GLN A 17 8.39 -25.27 -3.82
CA GLN A 17 8.26 -24.67 -2.49
C GLN A 17 8.86 -23.26 -2.49
N TRP A 18 8.07 -22.29 -2.01
CA TRP A 18 8.59 -20.96 -1.72
C TRP A 18 9.48 -20.99 -0.48
N SER A 19 10.63 -20.34 -0.59
CA SER A 19 11.57 -20.14 0.52
C SER A 19 11.89 -18.65 0.65
N LEU A 20 12.17 -18.23 1.88
CA LEU A 20 12.40 -16.85 2.25
C LEU A 20 13.85 -16.70 2.75
N PRO A 21 14.82 -16.40 1.87
CA PRO A 21 16.23 -16.36 2.24
C PRO A 21 16.56 -15.19 3.18
N GLY A 22 16.74 -15.48 4.47
CA GLY A 22 17.34 -14.54 5.44
C GLY A 22 16.58 -13.22 5.59
N ALA A 23 17.28 -12.09 5.46
CA ALA A 23 16.73 -10.74 5.63
C ALA A 23 16.14 -10.12 4.33
N ARG A 24 16.16 -10.86 3.22
CA ARG A 24 15.73 -10.40 1.89
C ARG A 24 14.22 -10.48 1.69
N CYS A 25 13.59 -9.45 1.11
CA CYS A 25 12.14 -9.46 0.90
C CYS A 25 11.67 -10.34 -0.26
N GLU A 26 12.61 -10.82 -1.07
CA GLU A 26 12.39 -11.74 -2.17
C GLU A 26 12.13 -13.14 -1.62
N SER A 27 10.92 -13.67 -1.87
CA SER A 27 10.64 -15.10 -1.81
C SER A 27 11.12 -15.73 -3.11
N VAL A 28 11.82 -16.85 -3.03
CA VAL A 28 12.31 -17.58 -4.19
C VAL A 28 11.75 -19.00 -4.19
N ARG A 29 11.42 -19.51 -5.37
CA ARG A 29 11.14 -20.95 -5.57
C ARG A 29 11.87 -21.44 -6.80
N VAL A 30 12.29 -22.69 -6.76
CA VAL A 30 12.79 -23.41 -7.93
C VAL A 30 11.70 -24.35 -8.40
N CYS A 31 11.41 -24.36 -9.70
CA CYS A 31 10.41 -25.25 -10.27
C CYS A 31 10.88 -26.70 -10.22
N ASP A 32 10.10 -27.58 -9.60
CA ASP A 32 10.39 -29.02 -9.49
C ASP A 32 10.49 -29.74 -10.86
N VAL A 33 9.96 -29.12 -11.94
CA VAL A 33 9.87 -29.73 -13.27
C VAL A 33 10.97 -29.24 -14.21
N CYS A 34 11.17 -27.91 -14.31
CA CYS A 34 12.07 -27.32 -15.29
C CYS A 34 13.27 -26.58 -14.68
N GLY A 35 13.36 -26.50 -13.35
CA GLY A 35 14.46 -25.82 -12.65
C GLY A 35 14.44 -24.28 -12.76
N LYS A 36 13.45 -23.68 -13.41
CA LYS A 36 13.31 -22.21 -13.44
C LYS A 36 13.14 -21.66 -12.03
N THR A 37 13.82 -20.55 -11.76
CA THR A 37 13.68 -19.81 -10.51
C THR A 37 12.67 -18.69 -10.70
N ASP A 38 11.65 -18.67 -9.84
CA ASP A 38 10.73 -17.55 -9.74
C ASP A 38 11.02 -16.76 -8.47
N GLU A 39 10.90 -15.45 -8.56
CA GLU A 39 11.09 -14.53 -7.43
C GLU A 39 9.85 -13.65 -7.27
N LYS A 40 9.48 -13.36 -6.02
CA LYS A 40 8.41 -12.41 -5.69
C LYS A 40 8.82 -11.59 -4.49
N VAL A 41 8.69 -10.27 -4.58
CA VAL A 41 9.00 -9.37 -3.48
C VAL A 41 7.79 -9.21 -2.58
N HIS A 42 7.96 -9.56 -1.31
CA HIS A 42 6.95 -9.35 -0.27
C HIS A 42 7.58 -8.65 0.93
N HIS A 43 7.27 -7.36 1.08
CA HIS A 43 7.72 -6.58 2.22
C HIS A 43 6.86 -6.85 3.46
N THR A 44 7.54 -7.11 4.58
CA THR A 44 6.93 -7.08 5.91
C THR A 44 6.99 -5.66 6.43
N TRP A 45 5.94 -4.89 6.16
CA TRP A 45 5.87 -3.49 6.56
C TRP A 45 5.53 -3.34 8.05
N GLY A 46 6.23 -2.43 8.74
CA GLY A 46 5.79 -1.93 10.03
C GLY A 46 4.61 -0.95 9.93
N GLU A 47 4.23 -0.38 11.05
CA GLU A 47 3.20 0.66 11.10
C GLU A 47 3.65 1.96 10.47
N PHE A 48 2.69 2.73 9.95
CA PHE A 48 2.93 4.09 9.51
C PHE A 48 3.06 5.01 10.73
N THR A 49 4.16 5.76 10.78
CA THR A 49 4.42 6.78 11.79
C THR A 49 4.53 8.15 11.15
N CYS A 50 3.99 9.16 11.81
CA CYS A 50 4.08 10.54 11.35
C CYS A 50 5.50 11.07 11.54
N ILE A 51 6.05 11.73 10.51
CA ILE A 51 7.42 12.25 10.58
C ILE A 51 7.51 13.46 11.53
N ALA A 52 6.46 14.30 11.55
CA ALA A 52 6.35 15.46 12.43
C ALA A 52 4.88 15.65 12.83
N ALA A 53 4.64 16.25 13.99
CA ALA A 53 3.30 16.40 14.58
C ALA A 53 2.36 17.24 13.70
N ASP A 54 2.90 18.28 13.05
CA ASP A 54 2.24 19.25 12.17
C ASP A 54 2.20 18.82 10.69
N GLN A 55 2.70 17.62 10.37
CA GLN A 55 2.74 17.10 8.99
C GLN A 55 1.90 15.84 8.82
N CYS A 56 1.15 15.77 7.72
CA CYS A 56 0.35 14.59 7.34
C CYS A 56 1.18 13.50 6.65
N ARG A 57 2.47 13.75 6.41
CA ARG A 57 3.38 12.76 5.86
C ARG A 57 3.67 11.68 6.90
N GLN A 58 3.44 10.44 6.50
CA GLN A 58 3.68 9.24 7.28
C GLN A 58 4.67 8.34 6.56
N GLU A 59 5.55 7.72 7.30
CA GLU A 59 6.53 6.76 6.80
C GLU A 59 6.41 5.45 7.56
N ARG A 60 6.67 4.35 6.86
CA ARG A 60 6.84 3.03 7.46
C ARG A 60 8.08 2.38 6.89
N ARG A 61 8.67 1.48 7.66
CA ARG A 61 9.86 0.74 7.26
C ARG A 61 9.53 -0.74 7.11
N CYS A 62 10.13 -1.38 6.12
CA CYS A 62 10.13 -2.83 6.05
C CYS A 62 11.02 -3.39 7.18
N GLN A 63 10.46 -4.26 8.01
CA GLN A 63 11.14 -4.86 9.16
C GLN A 63 12.28 -5.81 8.75
N ARG A 64 12.35 -6.20 7.48
CA ARG A 64 13.33 -7.16 6.95
C ARG A 64 14.47 -6.47 6.20
N CYS A 65 14.15 -5.74 5.13
CA CYS A 65 15.16 -5.10 4.28
C CYS A 65 15.41 -3.63 4.61
N GLY A 66 14.58 -3.02 5.46
CA GLY A 66 14.75 -1.62 5.83
C GLY A 66 14.30 -0.60 4.79
N THR A 67 13.75 -1.02 3.65
CA THR A 67 13.13 -0.12 2.65
C THR A 67 12.04 0.74 3.31
N THR A 68 11.93 1.99 2.89
CA THR A 68 10.92 2.94 3.39
C THR A 68 9.81 3.11 2.37
N ASP A 69 8.58 3.21 2.86
CA ASP A 69 7.39 3.59 2.11
C ASP A 69 6.76 4.81 2.78
N ALA A 70 6.25 5.74 1.98
CA ALA A 70 5.76 7.03 2.44
C ALA A 70 4.37 7.31 1.84
N ARG A 71 3.51 7.91 2.65
CA ARG A 71 2.19 8.39 2.20
C ARG A 71 1.85 9.71 2.88
N THR A 72 0.96 10.46 2.25
CA THR A 72 0.29 11.59 2.90
C THR A 72 -1.13 11.16 3.26
N MET A 73 -1.46 11.19 4.55
CA MET A 73 -2.80 10.89 5.03
C MET A 73 -3.25 12.01 5.97
N HIS A 74 -4.25 12.78 5.54
CA HIS A 74 -4.80 13.87 6.32
C HIS A 74 -5.72 13.35 7.42
N ASP A 75 -5.57 13.93 8.61
CA ASP A 75 -6.54 13.81 9.70
C ASP A 75 -7.55 14.95 9.56
N TRP A 76 -8.55 14.74 8.72
CA TRP A 76 -9.58 15.75 8.45
C TRP A 76 -10.54 15.90 9.63
N ASP A 77 -10.86 17.14 9.99
CA ASP A 77 -11.97 17.41 10.90
C ASP A 77 -13.34 17.15 10.23
N LEU A 78 -14.41 17.32 10.99
CA LEU A 78 -15.78 17.24 10.49
C LEU A 78 -16.04 18.28 9.40
N TRP A 79 -16.86 17.91 8.41
CA TRP A 79 -17.39 18.84 7.42
C TRP A 79 -18.27 19.92 8.09
N ARG A 80 -18.11 21.17 7.66
CA ARG A 80 -18.89 22.32 8.11
C ARG A 80 -19.45 23.07 6.91
N TYR A 81 -20.65 23.62 7.03
CA TYR A 81 -21.20 24.50 6.00
C TYR A 81 -20.49 25.85 6.03
N ALA A 82 -20.19 26.40 4.85
CA ALA A 82 -19.56 27.72 4.73
C ALA A 82 -20.49 28.85 5.16
N ASN A 83 -21.80 28.68 4.97
CA ASN A 83 -22.85 29.63 5.34
C ASN A 83 -24.20 28.90 5.51
N TRP A 84 -25.28 29.66 5.75
CA TRP A 84 -26.64 29.15 5.96
C TRP A 84 -27.47 29.09 4.68
N GLU A 85 -26.88 29.32 3.51
CA GLU A 85 -27.60 29.36 2.24
C GLU A 85 -27.97 27.95 1.76
N TYR A 86 -29.06 27.86 1.00
CA TYR A 86 -29.40 26.62 0.31
C TYR A 86 -28.28 26.27 -0.69
N ASN A 87 -27.82 25.01 -0.70
CA ASN A 87 -26.64 24.54 -1.45
C ASN A 87 -25.29 25.16 -1.04
N ALA A 88 -25.17 25.66 0.21
CA ALA A 88 -23.89 26.11 0.74
C ALA A 88 -22.78 25.06 0.58
N PRO A 89 -21.60 25.43 0.04
CA PRO A 89 -20.48 24.51 -0.03
C PRO A 89 -20.05 24.10 1.37
N GLN A 90 -19.60 22.85 1.50
CA GLN A 90 -19.05 22.34 2.74
C GLN A 90 -17.54 22.40 2.68
N PHE A 91 -16.90 22.64 3.81
CA PHE A 91 -15.46 22.59 3.94
C PHE A 91 -15.05 21.77 5.15
N ARG A 92 -13.83 21.24 5.12
CA ARG A 92 -13.16 20.64 6.28
C ARG A 92 -11.71 21.05 6.29
N GLU A 93 -11.12 21.05 7.47
CA GLU A 93 -9.72 21.42 7.68
C GLU A 93 -8.98 20.24 8.28
N CYS A 94 -7.75 20.00 7.84
CA CYS A 94 -6.90 19.00 8.47
C CYS A 94 -6.41 19.49 9.82
N ARG A 95 -6.62 18.69 10.87
CA ARG A 95 -6.23 19.01 12.26
C ARG A 95 -4.73 19.18 12.47
N ARG A 96 -3.92 18.73 11.50
CA ARG A 96 -2.46 18.67 11.62
C ARG A 96 -1.78 19.71 10.75
N CYS A 97 -2.07 19.69 9.45
CA CYS A 97 -1.43 20.59 8.48
C CYS A 97 -2.28 21.79 8.07
N HIS A 98 -3.50 21.93 8.61
CA HIS A 98 -4.42 23.04 8.33
C HIS A 98 -4.81 23.22 6.85
N GLU A 99 -4.55 22.21 6.02
CA GLU A 99 -5.05 22.18 4.65
C GLU A 99 -6.58 22.18 4.66
N LYS A 100 -7.20 22.83 3.68
CA LYS A 100 -8.66 22.96 3.57
C LYS A 100 -9.15 22.27 2.31
N GLU A 101 -10.15 21.43 2.48
CA GLU A 101 -10.88 20.81 1.37
C GLU A 101 -12.30 21.38 1.33
N LYS A 102 -12.83 21.59 0.12
CA LYS A 102 -14.20 22.08 -0.10
C LYS A 102 -14.94 21.17 -1.08
N THR A 103 -16.24 20.99 -0.87
CA THR A 103 -17.11 20.35 -1.87
C THR A 103 -17.19 21.23 -3.11
N ARG A 104 -17.42 20.61 -4.27
CA ARG A 104 -17.76 21.36 -5.48
C ARG A 104 -19.14 21.99 -5.27
N ALA A 105 -19.31 23.22 -5.74
CA ALA A 105 -20.63 23.84 -5.77
C ALA A 105 -21.53 23.00 -6.68
N THR A 106 -22.62 22.46 -6.14
CA THR A 106 -23.65 21.77 -6.92
C THR A 106 -24.46 22.84 -7.64
N MET A 107 -24.09 23.17 -8.88
CA MET A 107 -24.98 23.95 -9.76
C MET A 107 -26.08 23.00 -10.24
N HIS A 108 -27.32 23.25 -9.81
CA HIS A 108 -28.53 22.64 -10.37
C HIS A 108 -29.07 23.51 -11.50
#